data_AF-A0A644XPV4-F1
#
_entry.id   AF-A0A644XPV4-F1
#
_cell.length_a   1.000
_cell.length_b   1.000
_cell.length_c   1.000
_cell.angle_alpha   90.00
_cell.angle_beta   90.00
_cell.angle_gamma   90.00
#
_symmetry.space_group_name_H-M   'P 1'
#
loop_
_entity.id
_entity.type
_entity.pdbx_description
1 polymer ?
#
loop_
_entity_poly.entity_id
_entity_poly.type
_entity_poly.pdbx_seq_one_letter_code
_entity_poly.pdbx_strand_id
1 'polypeptide(L)' 'MVEVLKAFDAKKTLIVTGEANEVLYKSARNIADVQIMPVNNINVYDLLKFEKLIITKDAVSKIEEVYA' A
#
# COMPACT_ATOMS: atom_id res chain seq x y z
N MET A 1 -1.44 13.29 0.44
CA MET A 1 -1.73 11.98 1.07
C MET A 1 -2.90 12.04 2.04
N VAL A 2 -2.92 13.00 2.99
CA VAL A 2 -3.97 13.11 4.02
C VAL A 2 -5.38 13.31 3.44
N GLU A 3 -5.56 14.12 2.40
CA GLU A 3 -6.87 14.29 1.73
C GLU A 3 -7.35 13.01 1.04
N VAL A 4 -6.46 12.29 0.36
CA VAL A 4 -6.78 11.02 -0.31
C VAL A 4 -7.19 9.98 0.73
N LEU A 5 -6.46 9.86 1.83
CA LEU A 5 -6.79 8.93 2.93
C LEU A 5 -8.11 9.28 3.62
N LYS A 6 -8.43 10.57 3.76
CA LYS A 6 -9.75 11.02 4.24
C LYS A 6 -10.88 10.69 3.26
N ALA A 7 -10.64 10.83 1.96
CA ALA A 7 -11.62 10.48 0.92
C ALA A 7 -11.96 8.97 0.92
N PHE A 8 -10.99 8.12 1.26
CA PHE A 8 -11.17 6.67 1.35
C PHE A 8 -11.56 6.18 2.76
N ASP A 9 -11.81 7.07 3.73
CA ASP A 9 -12.05 6.76 5.14
C ASP A 9 -11.04 5.72 5.68
N ALA A 10 -9.78 5.94 5.37
CA ALA A 10 -8.77 4.89 5.37
C ALA A 10 -7.87 5.03 6.62
N LYS A 11 -8.43 4.69 7.79
CA LYS A 11 -7.74 4.81 9.09
C LYS A 11 -6.55 3.87 9.20
N LYS A 12 -6.73 2.56 8.95
CA LYS A 12 -5.66 1.55 8.89
C LYS A 12 -5.52 0.99 7.50
N THR A 13 -4.50 1.44 6.77
CA THR A 13 -4.41 1.17 5.34
C THR A 13 -3.03 0.70 4.91
N LEU A 14 -3.00 -0.42 4.21
CA LEU A 14 -1.83 -0.89 3.48
C LEU A 14 -1.93 -0.42 2.02
N ILE A 15 -0.93 0.29 1.53
CA ILE A 15 -0.84 0.71 0.14
C ILE A 15 0.26 -0.10 -0.52
N VAL A 16 -0.10 -0.86 -1.55
CA VAL A 16 0.82 -1.70 -2.30
C VAL A 16 1.11 -1.07 -3.66
N THR A 17 2.40 -0.80 -3.91
CA THR A 17 2.89 -0.23 -5.16
C THR A 17 3.70 -1.25 -5.96
N GLY A 18 3.68 -1.15 -7.29
CA GLY A 18 4.46 -2.06 -8.14
C GLY A 18 5.97 -1.80 -8.06
N GLU A 19 6.36 -0.56 -7.72
CA GLU A 19 7.75 -0.16 -7.55
C GLU A 19 7.93 0.72 -6.30
N ALA A 20 9.17 0.81 -5.82
CA ALA A 20 9.53 1.70 -4.73
C ALA A 20 9.44 3.16 -5.21
N ASN A 21 8.37 3.85 -4.81
CA ASN A 21 8.21 5.27 -5.12
C ASN A 21 8.53 6.10 -3.87
N GLU A 22 9.67 6.79 -3.90
CA GLU A 22 10.13 7.64 -2.79
C GLU A 22 9.14 8.76 -2.45
N VAL A 23 8.46 9.34 -3.43
CA VAL A 23 7.55 10.46 -3.20
C VAL A 23 6.32 9.99 -2.44
N LEU A 24 5.76 8.84 -2.82
CA LEU A 24 4.66 8.20 -2.10
C LEU A 24 5.09 7.78 -0.70
N TYR A 25 6.26 7.14 -0.58
CA TYR A 25 6.80 6.71 0.71
C TYR A 25 7.03 7.90 1.66
N LYS A 26 7.69 8.97 1.19
CA LYS A 26 7.92 10.21 1.96
C LYS A 26 6.60 10.89 2.35
N SER A 27 5.56 10.76 1.53
CA SER A 27 4.25 11.38 1.78
C SER A 27 3.37 10.61 2.77
N ALA A 28 3.58 9.29 2.91
CA ALA A 28 2.78 8.44 3.78
C ALA A 28 3.47 8.04 5.07
N ARG A 29 4.81 8.05 5.14
CA ARG A 29 5.56 7.67 6.35
C ARG A 29 5.24 8.51 7.60
N ASN A 30 4.66 9.70 7.41
CA ASN A 30 4.31 10.60 8.51
C ASN A 30 2.88 10.38 9.04
N ILE A 31 2.15 9.40 8.49
CA ILE A 31 0.76 9.13 8.85
C ILE A 31 0.74 7.84 9.65
N ALA A 32 0.36 7.93 10.92
CA ALA A 32 0.12 6.77 11.75
C ALA A 32 -0.97 5.89 11.11
N ASP A 33 -0.81 4.56 11.22
CA ASP A 33 -1.73 3.56 10.67
C ASP A 33 -1.76 3.42 9.13
N VAL A 34 -0.90 4.14 8.39
CA VAL A 34 -0.72 3.95 6.94
C VAL A 34 0.66 3.42 6.62
N GLN A 35 0.72 2.31 5.90
CA GLN A 35 1.98 1.69 5.47
C GLN A 35 2.00 1.58 3.96
N ILE A 36 3.13 1.96 3.34
CA ILE A 36 3.37 1.75 1.92
C ILE A 36 4.44 0.68 1.75
N MET A 37 4.15 -0.31 0.92
CA MET A 37 5.09 -1.38 0.61
C MET A 37 5.09 -1.68 -0.89
N PRO A 38 6.26 -1.96 -1.48
CA PRO A 38 6.31 -2.52 -2.82
C PRO A 38 5.78 -3.97 -2.82
N VAL A 39 5.25 -4.43 -3.95
CA VAL A 39 4.82 -5.83 -4.17
C VAL A 39 5.83 -6.86 -3.67
N ASN A 40 7.11 -6.60 -3.89
CA ASN A 40 8.19 -7.51 -3.53
C ASN A 40 8.34 -7.71 -2.01
N ASN A 41 7.76 -6.83 -1.19
CA ASN A 41 7.87 -6.88 0.28
C ASN A 41 6.51 -7.13 0.94
N ILE A 42 5.53 -7.68 0.20
CA ILE A 42 4.22 -7.98 0.76
C ILE A 42 4.33 -9.17 1.73
N ASN A 43 3.85 -8.98 2.96
CA ASN A 43 3.79 -10.03 3.98
C ASN A 43 2.34 -10.34 4.37
N VAL A 44 2.07 -11.61 4.69
CA VAL A 44 0.74 -12.05 5.16
C VAL A 44 0.35 -11.37 6.47
N TYR A 45 1.31 -11.10 7.34
CA TYR A 45 1.08 -10.40 8.61
C TYR A 45 0.54 -8.99 8.40
N ASP A 46 1.14 -8.23 7.47
CA ASP A 46 0.69 -6.87 7.16
C ASP A 46 -0.71 -6.91 6.54
N LEU A 47 -0.98 -7.86 5.63
CA LEU A 47 -2.30 -8.04 5.03
C LEU A 47 -3.42 -8.28 6.07
N LEU A 48 -3.13 -8.98 7.17
CA LEU A 48 -4.08 -9.21 8.25
C LEU A 48 -4.16 -8.04 9.25
N LYS A 49 -3.09 -7.25 9.36
CA LYS A 49 -2.97 -6.14 10.32
C LYS A 49 -3.73 -4.89 9.87
N PHE A 50 -3.82 -4.66 8.57
CA PHE A 50 -4.49 -3.48 8.00
C PHE A 50 -5.93 -3.81 7.58
N GLU A 51 -6.86 -2.90 7.88
CA GLU A 51 -8.29 -3.09 7.57
C GLU A 51 -8.62 -2.79 6.10
N LYS A 52 -7.85 -1.88 5.47
CA LYS A 52 -8.02 -1.51 4.07
C LYS A 52 -6.74 -1.76 3.29
N LEU A 53 -6.91 -2.27 2.08
CA LEU A 53 -5.83 -2.56 1.15
C LEU A 53 -6.05 -1.73 -0.13
N ILE A 54 -5.10 -0.86 -0.46
CA ILE A 54 -5.10 -0.06 -1.69
C ILE A 54 -3.96 -0.56 -2.55
N ILE A 55 -4.28 -1.15 -3.71
CA ILE A 55 -3.29 -1.70 -4.63
C ILE A 55 -3.30 -0.87 -5.91
N THR A 56 -2.12 -0.46 -6.37
CA THR A 56 -1.98 0.17 -7.70
C THR A 56 -2.19 -0.87 -8.81
N LYS A 57 -2.75 -0.49 -9.96
CA LYS A 57 -2.95 -1.41 -11.09
C LYS A 57 -1.65 -2.12 -11.51
N ASP A 58 -0.53 -1.41 -11.48
CA ASP A 58 0.80 -1.95 -11.75
C ASP A 58 1.21 -3.06 -10.75
N ALA A 59 0.90 -2.87 -9.47
CA ALA A 59 1.11 -3.89 -8.44
C ALA A 59 0.27 -5.14 -8.67
N VAL A 60 -0.97 -5.02 -9.15
CA VAL A 60 -1.81 -6.19 -9.45
C VAL A 60 -1.17 -7.04 -10.54
N SER A 61 -0.72 -6.41 -11.63
CA SER A 61 -0.06 -7.13 -12.73
C SER A 61 1.22 -7.85 -12.28
N LYS A 62 2.05 -7.21 -11.45
CA LYS A 62 3.25 -7.87 -10.90
C LYS A 62 2.92 -9.02 -9.95
N ILE A 63 1.82 -8.93 -9.18
CA ILE A 63 1.37 -10.04 -8.33
C ILE A 63 0.91 -11.21 -9.22
N GLU A 64 0.16 -10.94 -10.29
CA GLU A 64 -0.27 -11.98 -11.23
C GLU A 64 0.93 -12.65 -11.91
N GLU A 65 1.96 -11.90 -12.32
CA GLU A 65 3.17 -12.48 -12.94
C GLU A 65 4.01 -13.33 -11.97
N VAL A 66 3.99 -13.06 -10.67
CA VAL A 66 4.79 -13.78 -9.67
C VAL A 66 4.11 -15.07 -9.20
N TYR A 67 2.77 -15.12 -9.24
CA TYR A 67 1.98 -16.24 -8.71
C TYR A 67 1.19 -17.04 -9.75
N ALA A 68 1.21 -16.65 -11.04
CA ALA A 68 0.73 -17.45 -12.17
C ALA A 68 1.81 -18.42 -12.67
#